data_AF-A0A8T3LVA0-F1
#
_entry.id   AF-A0A8T3LVA0-F1
#
_cell.length_a   1.000
_cell.length_b   1.000
_cell.length_c   1.000
_cell.angle_alpha   90.00
_cell.angle_beta   90.00
_cell.angle_gamma   90.00
#
_symmetry.space_group_name_H-M   'P 1'
#
loop_
_entity.id
_entity.type
_entity.pdbx_description
1 polymer ?
#
loop_
_entity_poly.entity_id
_entity_poly.type
_entity_poly.pdbx_seq_one_letter_code
_entity_poly.pdbx_strand_id
1 'polypeptide(L)'
;MPFLPFVLLLAWQALSKSASFALGWATAIYFGQVPGKQGRILSVVSLLAAGWVIVVIGFAIPIFGGAILEATGLIDENFDVEAIHYLGLLAAIVLTPPAIAATTVYAHFHEERSVRTALRMVPVSYPATAMLGVSVLQMVVFTPILLFQRWRQKRKLVQVPLVMREGTDDDDLLDAVRGALAAIGINDVSVAEATGPRSWPLRTVGFASRHLLGAVVRGEPMRLRAGDLDILAYATNVSIQGPREDAYRVRAAMERELAFRNTYLTWNEESQAFEDDLQRLHESANGDVEALRSELDKVQERIDVASLNSEEWNVLYRLRLQLEHDVARRNSEGGQ
;
A
#
# COMPACT_ATOMS: atom_id res chain seq x y z
N MET A 1 11.45 -35.61 24.96
CA MET A 1 11.40 -35.27 23.51
C MET A 1 11.93 -33.84 23.31
N PRO A 2 13.25 -33.63 23.23
CA PRO A 2 13.86 -32.28 23.14
C PRO A 2 13.69 -31.59 21.77
N PHE A 3 13.06 -32.24 20.79
CA PHE A 3 12.84 -31.70 19.45
C PHE A 3 11.56 -30.86 19.30
N LEU A 4 10.57 -31.04 20.17
CA LEU A 4 9.30 -30.31 20.10
C LEU A 4 9.46 -28.78 20.25
N PRO A 5 10.25 -28.25 21.21
CA PRO A 5 10.45 -26.81 21.33
C PRO A 5 11.23 -26.23 20.15
N PHE A 6 12.20 -26.96 19.58
CA PHE A 6 12.96 -26.52 18.42
C PHE A 6 12.10 -26.47 17.15
N VAL A 7 11.26 -27.49 16.94
CA VAL A 7 10.30 -27.53 15.83
C VAL A 7 9.22 -26.46 15.98
N LEU A 8 8.71 -26.23 17.19
CA LEU A 8 7.76 -25.13 17.46
C LEU A 8 8.42 -23.76 17.27
N LEU A 9 9.69 -23.59 17.64
CA LEU A 9 10.42 -22.33 17.44
C LEU A 9 10.72 -22.08 15.96
N LEU A 10 11.07 -23.13 15.19
CA LEU A 10 11.20 -23.04 13.74
C LEU A 10 9.86 -22.81 13.05
N ALA A 11 8.79 -23.47 13.49
CA ALA A 11 7.44 -23.25 12.98
C ALA A 11 6.95 -21.84 13.32
N TRP A 12 7.24 -21.32 14.52
CA TRP A 12 6.93 -19.95 14.94
C TRP A 12 7.75 -18.93 14.17
N GLN A 13 9.05 -19.15 13.96
CA GLN A 13 9.88 -18.28 13.14
C GLN A 13 9.47 -18.31 11.66
N ALA A 14 9.11 -19.50 11.14
CA ALA A 14 8.60 -19.65 9.79
C ALA A 14 7.24 -18.97 9.66
N LEU A 15 6.36 -19.11 10.65
CA LEU A 15 5.04 -18.46 10.69
C LEU A 15 5.19 -16.95 10.85
N SER A 16 6.13 -16.47 11.66
CA SER A 16 6.42 -15.05 11.86
C SER A 16 7.03 -14.40 10.62
N LYS A 17 7.99 -15.07 9.97
CA LYS A 17 8.58 -14.61 8.70
C LYS A 17 7.58 -14.70 7.56
N SER A 18 6.78 -15.76 7.50
CA SER A 18 5.74 -15.93 6.48
C SER A 18 4.59 -14.95 6.70
N ALA A 19 4.22 -14.66 7.95
CA ALA A 19 3.24 -13.63 8.28
C ALA A 19 3.79 -12.24 7.93
N SER A 20 5.02 -11.91 8.30
CA SER A 20 5.62 -10.62 7.94
C SER A 20 5.76 -10.45 6.42
N PHE A 21 6.13 -11.52 5.71
CA PHE A 21 6.21 -11.55 4.26
C PHE A 21 4.82 -11.47 3.60
N ALA A 22 3.84 -12.23 4.10
CA ALA A 22 2.47 -12.22 3.63
C ALA A 22 1.77 -10.89 3.93
N LEU A 23 2.09 -10.24 5.06
CA LEU A 23 1.59 -8.92 5.42
C LEU A 23 2.24 -7.86 4.54
N GLY A 24 3.56 -7.91 4.30
CA GLY A 24 4.22 -7.02 3.35
C GLY A 24 3.69 -7.16 1.92
N TRP A 25 3.41 -8.40 1.49
CA TRP A 25 2.75 -8.69 0.21
C TRP A 25 1.28 -8.27 0.18
N ALA A 26 0.52 -8.47 1.25
CA ALA A 26 -0.88 -8.09 1.32
C ALA A 26 -1.04 -6.56 1.38
N THR A 27 -0.14 -5.88 2.09
CA THR A 27 -0.01 -4.43 2.07
C THR A 27 0.32 -3.96 0.66
N ALA A 28 1.33 -4.55 0.00
CA ALA A 28 1.67 -4.22 -1.38
C ALA A 28 0.53 -4.48 -2.38
N ILE A 29 -0.21 -5.59 -2.23
CA ILE A 29 -1.32 -5.97 -3.12
C ILE A 29 -2.52 -5.02 -2.97
N TYR A 30 -2.81 -4.54 -1.76
CA TYR A 30 -4.06 -3.81 -1.47
C TYR A 30 -3.88 -2.31 -1.23
N PHE A 31 -2.74 -1.89 -0.68
CA PHE A 31 -2.43 -0.49 -0.40
C PHE A 31 -1.38 0.09 -1.36
N GLY A 32 -0.85 -0.74 -2.27
CA GLY A 32 0.37 -0.42 -2.99
C GLY A 32 1.60 -0.67 -2.15
N GLN A 33 2.76 -0.78 -2.79
CA GLN A 33 4.02 -0.80 -2.06
C GLN A 33 4.13 0.52 -1.30
N VAL A 34 4.07 0.55 0.03
CA VAL A 34 4.40 1.76 0.81
C VAL A 34 5.84 1.56 1.31
N PRO A 35 6.87 2.02 0.58
CA PRO A 35 8.26 1.85 1.01
C PRO A 35 8.64 2.79 2.16
N GLY A 36 9.78 2.51 2.78
CA GLY A 36 10.36 3.33 3.83
C GLY A 36 9.78 3.11 5.24
N LYS A 37 9.88 4.15 6.08
CA LYS A 37 9.54 4.10 7.51
C LYS A 37 8.02 3.93 7.74
N GLN A 38 7.19 4.50 6.87
CA GLN A 38 5.73 4.44 6.98
C GLN A 38 5.19 3.02 6.74
N GLY A 39 5.72 2.29 5.75
CA GLY A 39 5.33 0.89 5.50
C GLY A 39 5.65 -0.04 6.67
N ARG A 40 6.77 0.19 7.37
CA ARG A 40 7.12 -0.57 8.58
C ARG A 40 6.13 -0.30 9.70
N ILE A 41 5.77 0.96 9.94
CA ILE A 41 4.80 1.34 10.98
C ILE A 41 3.43 0.76 10.65
N LEU A 42 2.99 0.87 9.38
CA LEU A 42 1.73 0.31 8.91
C LEU A 42 1.68 -1.21 9.11
N SER A 43 2.78 -1.91 8.82
CA SER A 43 2.88 -3.36 9.04
C SER A 43 2.79 -3.73 10.53
N VAL A 44 3.46 -2.99 11.41
CA VAL A 44 3.39 -3.21 12.86
C VAL A 44 1.98 -2.93 13.39
N VAL A 45 1.38 -1.80 13.02
CA VAL A 45 -0.01 -1.45 13.37
C VAL A 45 -0.98 -2.54 12.89
N SER A 46 -0.78 -3.03 11.68
CA SER A 46 -1.63 -4.06 11.09
C SER A 46 -1.53 -5.40 11.81
N LEU A 47 -0.32 -5.79 12.19
CA LEU A 47 -0.08 -7.01 12.97
C LEU A 47 -0.68 -6.89 14.38
N LEU A 48 -0.52 -5.75 15.05
CA LEU A 48 -1.11 -5.50 16.37
C LEU A 48 -2.64 -5.54 16.31
N ALA A 49 -3.23 -4.94 15.28
CA ALA A 49 -4.69 -4.98 15.08
C ALA A 49 -5.21 -6.41 14.86
N ALA A 50 -4.52 -7.20 14.03
CA ALA A 50 -4.87 -8.61 13.82
C ALA A 50 -4.74 -9.43 15.11
N GLY A 51 -3.66 -9.23 15.85
CA GLY A 51 -3.44 -9.84 17.17
C GLY A 51 -4.55 -9.47 18.15
N TRP A 52 -4.95 -8.20 18.19
CA TRP A 52 -6.06 -7.75 19.03
C TRP A 52 -7.38 -8.45 18.68
N VAL A 53 -7.70 -8.60 17.39
CA VAL A 53 -8.91 -9.34 16.96
C VAL A 53 -8.85 -10.81 17.37
N ILE A 54 -7.69 -11.47 17.23
CA ILE A 54 -7.50 -12.85 17.69
C ILE A 54 -7.70 -12.94 19.20
N VAL A 55 -7.16 -11.99 19.97
CA VAL A 55 -7.32 -11.95 21.43
C VAL A 55 -8.80 -11.78 21.81
N VAL A 56 -9.51 -10.86 21.16
CA VAL A 56 -10.93 -10.62 21.43
C VAL A 56 -11.78 -11.85 21.08
N ILE A 57 -11.63 -12.40 19.87
CA ILE A 57 -12.47 -13.50 19.40
C ILE A 57 -12.08 -14.84 20.05
N GLY A 58 -10.78 -15.09 20.18
CA GLY A 58 -10.25 -16.38 20.64
C GLY A 58 -10.20 -16.52 22.16
N PHE A 59 -10.14 -15.43 22.92
CA PHE A 59 -10.00 -15.49 24.38
C PHE A 59 -11.06 -14.67 25.10
N ALA A 60 -11.23 -13.39 24.76
CA ALA A 60 -12.17 -12.53 25.48
C ALA A 60 -13.60 -13.03 25.37
N ILE A 61 -14.11 -13.28 24.16
CA ILE A 61 -15.48 -13.74 23.95
C ILE A 61 -15.74 -15.09 24.65
N PRO A 62 -14.89 -16.13 24.50
CA PRO A 62 -15.09 -17.39 25.22
C PRO A 62 -15.06 -17.24 26.75
N ILE A 63 -14.12 -16.46 27.29
CA ILE A 63 -13.96 -16.30 28.73
C ILE A 63 -15.13 -15.51 29.33
N PHE A 64 -15.47 -14.35 28.75
CA PHE A 64 -16.61 -13.54 29.22
C PHE A 64 -17.94 -14.23 28.95
N GLY A 65 -18.08 -14.88 27.79
CA GLY A 65 -19.26 -15.67 27.45
C GLY A 65 -19.46 -16.84 28.42
N GLY A 66 -18.39 -17.57 28.71
CA GLY A 66 -18.39 -18.63 29.73
C GLY A 66 -18.76 -18.10 31.11
N ALA A 67 -18.20 -16.96 31.53
CA ALA A 67 -18.51 -16.36 32.83
C ALA A 67 -19.99 -15.94 32.94
N ILE A 68 -20.57 -15.43 31.85
CA ILE A 68 -22.00 -15.12 31.78
C ILE A 68 -22.83 -16.42 31.86
N LEU A 69 -22.45 -17.46 31.11
CA LEU A 69 -23.15 -18.74 31.11
C LEU A 69 -23.12 -19.41 32.49
N GLU A 70 -21.97 -19.37 33.17
CA GLU A 70 -21.81 -19.84 34.55
C GLU A 70 -22.68 -19.03 35.52
N ALA A 71 -22.65 -17.71 35.41
CA ALA A 71 -23.49 -16.84 36.25
C ALA A 71 -25.00 -17.06 36.03
N THR A 72 -25.41 -17.51 34.85
CA THR A 72 -26.80 -17.90 34.55
C THR A 72 -27.14 -19.35 34.90
N GLY A 73 -26.17 -20.15 35.37
CA GLY A 73 -26.35 -21.57 35.68
C GLY A 73 -26.54 -22.48 34.47
N LEU A 74 -26.13 -22.03 33.27
CA LEU A 74 -26.17 -22.81 32.03
C LEU A 74 -24.98 -23.77 31.89
N ILE A 75 -23.87 -23.48 32.57
CA ILE A 75 -22.69 -24.34 32.69
C ILE A 75 -22.25 -24.39 34.16
N ASP A 76 -21.66 -25.51 34.57
CA ASP A 76 -21.26 -25.74 35.96
C ASP A 76 -19.94 -25.04 36.32
N GLU A 77 -18.98 -24.98 35.40
CA GLU A 77 -17.68 -24.31 35.58
C GLU A 77 -17.18 -23.69 34.26
N ASN A 78 -16.64 -22.47 34.32
CA ASN A 78 -15.91 -21.84 33.23
C ASN A 78 -14.39 -22.14 33.32
N PHE A 79 -13.60 -21.63 32.37
CA PHE A 79 -12.14 -21.71 32.40
C PHE A 79 -11.56 -21.13 33.69
N ASP A 80 -10.79 -21.94 34.42
CA ASP A 80 -10.00 -21.50 35.57
C ASP A 80 -8.79 -20.67 35.08
N VAL A 81 -8.88 -19.36 35.25
CA VAL A 81 -7.88 -18.40 34.78
C VAL A 81 -7.47 -17.52 35.96
N GLU A 82 -6.18 -17.42 36.24
CA GLU A 82 -5.71 -16.58 37.34
C GLU A 82 -6.01 -15.09 37.10
N ALA A 83 -6.24 -14.34 38.18
CA ALA A 83 -6.59 -12.91 38.12
C ALA A 83 -5.59 -12.04 37.34
N ILE A 84 -4.30 -12.38 37.36
CA ILE A 84 -3.27 -11.65 36.61
C ILE A 84 -3.45 -11.78 35.08
N HIS A 85 -3.89 -12.95 34.61
CA HIS A 85 -4.15 -13.20 33.19
C HIS A 85 -5.42 -12.47 32.73
N TYR A 86 -6.45 -12.39 33.60
CA TYR A 86 -7.64 -11.55 33.37
C TYR A 86 -7.29 -10.08 33.24
N LEU A 87 -6.49 -9.54 34.15
CA LEU A 87 -6.05 -8.14 34.10
C LEU A 87 -5.20 -7.87 32.86
N GLY A 88 -4.31 -8.80 32.50
CA GLY A 88 -3.52 -8.72 31.27
C GLY A 88 -4.40 -8.71 30.01
N LEU A 89 -5.41 -9.59 29.95
CA LEU A 89 -6.37 -9.65 28.84
C LEU A 89 -7.19 -8.37 28.73
N LEU A 90 -7.71 -7.87 29.86
CA LEU A 90 -8.46 -6.61 29.90
C LEU A 90 -7.59 -5.43 29.45
N ALA A 91 -6.36 -5.34 29.95
CA ALA A 91 -5.40 -4.33 29.56
C ALA A 91 -5.09 -4.41 28.05
N ALA A 92 -4.88 -5.61 27.51
CA ALA A 92 -4.65 -5.80 26.08
C ALA A 92 -5.85 -5.34 25.24
N ILE A 93 -7.08 -5.62 25.66
CA ILE A 93 -8.29 -5.23 24.93
C ILE A 93 -8.47 -3.71 24.94
N VAL A 94 -8.28 -3.07 26.11
CA VAL A 94 -8.57 -1.66 26.32
C VAL A 94 -7.45 -0.75 25.82
N LEU A 95 -6.18 -1.13 25.99
CA LEU A 95 -5.04 -0.26 25.70
C LEU A 95 -4.55 -0.36 24.26
N THR A 96 -4.75 -1.50 23.59
CA THR A 96 -4.18 -1.72 22.24
C THR A 96 -4.80 -0.79 21.18
N PRO A 97 -6.13 -0.63 21.05
CA PRO A 97 -6.69 0.26 20.03
C PRO A 97 -6.27 1.73 20.21
N PRO A 98 -6.30 2.32 21.43
CA PRO A 98 -5.76 3.65 21.68
C PRO A 98 -4.26 3.76 21.38
N ALA A 99 -3.45 2.74 21.70
CA ALA A 99 -2.03 2.73 21.40
C ALA A 99 -1.76 2.72 19.88
N ILE A 100 -2.56 1.97 19.12
CA ILE A 100 -2.52 1.97 17.65
C ILE A 100 -2.86 3.36 17.10
N ALA A 101 -3.95 3.98 17.55
CA ALA A 101 -4.34 5.31 17.11
C ALA A 101 -3.32 6.40 17.50
N ALA A 102 -2.73 6.31 18.70
CA ALA A 102 -1.64 7.21 19.08
C ALA A 102 -0.45 7.03 18.14
N THR A 103 -0.07 5.79 17.83
CA THR A 103 1.03 5.48 16.90
C THR A 103 0.78 6.11 15.53
N THR A 104 -0.44 6.06 14.98
CA THR A 104 -0.73 6.66 13.67
C THR A 104 -0.67 8.19 13.69
N VAL A 105 -1.14 8.85 14.76
CA VAL A 105 -1.03 10.31 14.91
C VAL A 105 0.44 10.76 14.97
N TYR A 106 1.28 10.06 15.73
CA TYR A 106 2.69 10.43 15.90
C TYR A 106 3.61 9.99 14.75
N ALA A 107 3.15 9.08 13.88
CA ALA A 107 3.93 8.53 12.77
C ALA A 107 3.86 9.33 11.45
N HIS A 108 3.46 10.61 11.47
CA HIS A 108 3.26 11.48 10.28
C HIS A 108 2.07 11.09 9.38
N PHE A 109 1.08 10.33 9.86
CA PHE A 109 -0.15 10.10 9.07
C PHE A 109 -1.18 11.25 9.21
N HIS A 110 -0.92 12.22 10.10
CA HIS A 110 -1.77 13.37 10.34
C HIS A 110 -0.91 14.65 10.41
N GLU A 111 -1.40 15.73 9.78
CA GLU A 111 -0.76 17.05 9.74
C GLU A 111 -0.64 17.68 11.13
N GLU A 112 -1.60 17.43 12.03
CA GLU A 112 -1.61 17.97 13.40
C GLU A 112 -1.20 16.94 14.46
N ARG A 113 0.00 17.10 15.03
CA ARG A 113 0.48 16.31 16.16
C ARG A 113 -0.01 16.91 17.48
N SER A 114 -1.16 16.45 17.98
CA SER A 114 -1.65 16.87 19.29
C SER A 114 -2.20 15.73 20.14
N VAL A 115 -1.95 15.80 21.45
CA VAL A 115 -2.52 14.86 22.44
C VAL A 115 -4.06 14.93 22.42
N ARG A 116 -4.62 16.10 22.12
CA ARG A 116 -6.07 16.31 21.98
C ARG A 116 -6.63 15.54 20.78
N THR A 117 -5.90 15.51 19.66
CA THR A 117 -6.25 14.74 18.45
C THR A 117 -6.21 13.24 18.77
N ALA A 118 -5.16 12.78 19.44
CA ALA A 118 -5.05 11.37 19.87
C ALA A 118 -6.20 10.96 20.81
N LEU A 119 -6.55 11.77 21.81
CA LEU A 119 -7.68 11.49 22.70
C LEU A 119 -9.03 11.45 21.96
N ARG A 120 -9.24 12.36 21.00
CA ARG A 120 -10.45 12.38 20.18
C ARG A 120 -10.59 11.13 19.30
N MET A 121 -9.48 10.49 18.95
CA MET A 121 -9.48 9.26 18.17
C MET A 121 -9.76 8.00 18.99
N VAL A 122 -9.67 8.04 20.33
CA VAL A 122 -9.91 6.88 21.21
C VAL A 122 -11.22 6.14 20.89
N PRO A 123 -12.41 6.77 20.82
CA PRO A 123 -13.64 6.04 20.52
C PRO A 123 -13.65 5.42 19.12
N VAL A 124 -13.06 6.09 18.12
CA VAL A 124 -12.98 5.60 16.73
C VAL A 124 -11.90 4.53 16.58
N SER A 125 -10.91 4.50 17.48
CA SER A 125 -9.79 3.56 17.43
C SER A 125 -10.22 2.10 17.55
N TYR A 126 -11.26 1.81 18.34
CA TYR A 126 -11.78 0.46 18.53
C TYR A 126 -12.38 -0.15 17.26
N PRO A 127 -13.43 0.43 16.64
CA PRO A 127 -14.00 -0.13 15.41
C PRO A 127 -12.99 -0.13 14.27
N ALA A 128 -12.11 0.87 14.19
CA ALA A 128 -11.14 0.93 13.12
C ALA A 128 -10.00 -0.10 13.30
N THR A 129 -9.51 -0.34 14.52
CA THR A 129 -8.57 -1.43 14.84
C THR A 129 -9.20 -2.78 14.54
N ALA A 130 -10.47 -2.98 14.90
CA ALA A 130 -11.19 -4.21 14.60
C ALA A 130 -11.28 -4.46 13.09
N MET A 131 -11.67 -3.46 12.31
CA MET A 131 -11.77 -3.56 10.85
C MET A 131 -10.42 -3.83 10.19
N LEU A 132 -9.37 -3.16 10.65
CA LEU A 132 -8.01 -3.37 10.17
C LEU A 132 -7.55 -4.81 10.47
N GLY A 133 -7.72 -5.27 11.72
CA GLY A 133 -7.37 -6.63 12.11
C GLY A 133 -8.14 -7.70 11.35
N VAL A 134 -9.46 -7.53 11.19
CA VAL A 134 -10.30 -8.43 10.38
C VAL A 134 -9.85 -8.45 8.93
N SER A 135 -9.48 -7.31 8.35
CA SER A 135 -8.96 -7.24 6.99
C SER A 135 -7.68 -8.06 6.82
N VAL A 136 -6.74 -7.94 7.77
CA VAL A 136 -5.52 -8.74 7.79
C VAL A 136 -5.83 -10.23 7.89
N LEU A 137 -6.73 -10.63 8.79
CA LEU A 137 -7.12 -12.04 8.93
C LEU A 137 -7.80 -12.57 7.67
N GLN A 138 -8.68 -11.79 7.05
CA GLN A 138 -9.26 -12.12 5.76
C GLN A 138 -8.18 -12.29 4.69
N MET A 139 -7.16 -11.43 4.65
CA MET A 139 -6.05 -11.56 3.70
C MET A 139 -5.29 -12.87 3.90
N VAL A 140 -5.01 -13.27 5.15
CA VAL A 140 -4.35 -14.55 5.43
C VAL A 140 -5.16 -15.73 4.87
N VAL A 141 -6.49 -15.66 4.92
CA VAL A 141 -7.39 -16.71 4.41
C VAL A 141 -7.57 -16.65 2.89
N PHE A 142 -7.79 -15.47 2.31
CA PHE A 142 -8.11 -15.30 0.89
C PHE A 142 -6.88 -15.30 -0.02
N THR A 143 -5.72 -14.82 0.45
CA THR A 143 -4.48 -14.77 -0.34
C THR A 143 -4.10 -16.12 -0.95
N PRO A 144 -4.05 -17.25 -0.21
CA PRO A 144 -3.72 -18.54 -0.81
C PRO A 144 -4.75 -18.97 -1.87
N ILE A 145 -6.04 -18.67 -1.65
CA ILE A 145 -7.10 -18.95 -2.62
C ILE A 145 -6.88 -18.14 -3.90
N LEU A 146 -6.58 -16.86 -3.78
CA LEU A 146 -6.30 -15.97 -4.91
C LEU A 146 -5.02 -16.36 -5.65
N LEU A 147 -3.97 -16.77 -4.92
CA LEU A 147 -2.72 -17.28 -5.51
C LEU A 147 -2.99 -18.56 -6.32
N PHE A 148 -3.74 -19.50 -5.75
CA PHE A 148 -4.09 -20.75 -6.42
C PHE A 148 -4.95 -20.50 -7.66
N GLN A 149 -5.96 -19.63 -7.58
CA GLN A 149 -6.78 -19.25 -8.72
C GLN A 149 -5.95 -18.59 -9.82
N ARG A 150 -5.04 -17.67 -9.47
CA ARG A 150 -4.14 -17.00 -10.43
C ARG A 150 -3.22 -17.99 -11.14
N TRP A 151 -2.61 -18.89 -10.37
CA TRP A 151 -1.76 -19.94 -10.91
C TRP A 151 -2.53 -20.83 -11.89
N ARG A 152 -3.74 -21.26 -11.50
CA ARG A 152 -4.63 -22.05 -12.37
C ARG A 152 -5.03 -21.31 -13.65
N GLN A 153 -5.26 -20.00 -13.57
CA GLN A 153 -5.65 -19.18 -14.71
C GLN A 153 -4.45 -18.66 -15.54
N LYS A 154 -3.21 -19.03 -15.19
CA LYS A 154 -1.97 -18.54 -15.81
C LYS A 154 -1.88 -17.01 -15.88
N ARG A 155 -2.55 -16.31 -14.96
CA ARG A 155 -2.54 -14.85 -14.90
C ARG A 155 -1.37 -14.38 -14.04
N LYS A 156 -0.67 -13.34 -14.49
CA LYS A 156 0.36 -12.63 -13.73
C LYS A 156 -0.22 -11.35 -13.15
N LEU A 157 0.22 -11.02 -11.94
CA LEU A 157 -0.03 -9.73 -11.30
C LEU A 157 1.30 -8.98 -11.32
N VAL A 158 1.28 -7.78 -11.86
CA VAL A 158 2.41 -6.86 -11.93
C VAL A 158 1.95 -5.52 -11.36
N GLN A 159 2.84 -4.77 -10.72
CA GLN A 159 2.52 -3.48 -10.12
C GLN A 159 3.47 -2.41 -10.64
N VAL A 160 2.94 -1.19 -10.74
CA VAL A 160 3.69 0.03 -11.04
C VAL A 160 3.50 0.97 -9.86
N PRO A 161 4.56 1.37 -9.15
CA PRO A 161 4.47 2.38 -8.10
C PRO A 161 4.12 3.73 -8.73
N LEU A 162 3.20 4.47 -8.10
CA LEU A 162 2.75 5.77 -8.59
C LEU A 162 2.12 6.55 -7.43
N VAL A 163 2.56 7.76 -7.15
CA VAL A 163 1.93 8.63 -6.15
C VAL A 163 1.34 9.86 -6.84
N MET A 164 0.06 10.13 -6.66
CA MET A 164 -0.59 11.32 -7.22
C MET A 164 -0.02 12.61 -6.60
N ARG A 165 0.23 13.64 -7.43
CA ARG A 165 0.67 14.96 -6.95
C ARG A 165 -0.45 15.68 -6.19
N GLU A 166 -0.10 16.59 -5.29
CA GLU A 166 -1.12 17.42 -4.61
C GLU A 166 -1.96 18.20 -5.63
N GLY A 167 -3.29 18.19 -5.45
CA GLY A 167 -4.23 18.90 -6.33
C GLY A 167 -4.70 18.12 -7.56
N THR A 168 -4.24 16.88 -7.75
CA THR A 168 -4.78 15.97 -8.76
C THR A 168 -5.96 15.16 -8.24
N ASP A 169 -6.83 14.74 -9.16
CA ASP A 169 -7.97 13.90 -8.88
C ASP A 169 -7.88 12.49 -9.52
N ASP A 170 -8.90 11.68 -9.28
CA ASP A 170 -8.98 10.31 -9.81
C ASP A 170 -9.13 10.31 -11.35
N ASP A 171 -9.64 11.39 -11.95
CA ASP A 171 -9.81 11.52 -13.40
C ASP A 171 -8.46 11.77 -14.09
N ASP A 172 -7.57 12.57 -13.50
CA ASP A 172 -6.19 12.74 -13.96
C ASP A 172 -5.44 11.40 -14.05
N LEU A 173 -5.62 10.54 -13.03
CA LEU A 173 -5.02 9.20 -13.00
C LEU A 173 -5.60 8.32 -14.10
N LEU A 174 -6.91 8.36 -14.29
CA LEU A 174 -7.59 7.58 -15.32
C LEU A 174 -7.08 7.95 -16.72
N ASP A 175 -6.91 9.25 -16.99
CA ASP A 175 -6.42 9.75 -18.27
C ASP A 175 -4.96 9.39 -18.49
N ALA A 176 -4.12 9.44 -17.46
CA ALA A 176 -2.74 9.00 -17.53
C ALA A 176 -2.64 7.49 -17.85
N VAL A 177 -3.44 6.65 -17.18
CA VAL A 177 -3.51 5.20 -17.43
C VAL A 177 -4.05 4.90 -18.83
N ARG A 178 -5.10 5.58 -19.27
CA ARG A 178 -5.65 5.43 -20.64
C ARG A 178 -4.64 5.85 -21.70
N GLY A 179 -3.95 6.96 -21.51
CA GLY A 179 -2.89 7.42 -22.40
C GLY A 179 -1.78 6.38 -22.56
N ALA A 180 -1.34 5.78 -21.45
CA ALA A 180 -0.34 4.73 -21.47
C ALA A 180 -0.80 3.46 -22.22
N LEU A 181 -2.08 3.09 -22.09
CA LEU A 181 -2.68 1.96 -22.83
C LEU A 181 -2.82 2.28 -24.33
N ALA A 182 -3.26 3.49 -24.66
CA ALA A 182 -3.42 3.94 -26.04
C ALA A 182 -2.07 3.97 -26.78
N ALA A 183 -0.98 4.34 -26.11
CA ALA A 183 0.38 4.34 -26.66
C ALA A 183 0.86 2.96 -27.13
N ILE A 184 0.25 1.87 -26.65
CA ILE A 184 0.51 0.50 -27.11
C ILE A 184 -0.62 -0.11 -27.95
N GLY A 185 -1.57 0.73 -28.37
CA GLY A 185 -2.70 0.35 -29.23
C GLY A 185 -3.88 -0.30 -28.50
N ILE A 186 -3.94 -0.20 -27.17
CA ILE A 186 -5.07 -0.68 -26.37
C ILE A 186 -6.05 0.48 -26.15
N ASN A 187 -7.02 0.60 -27.05
CA ASN A 187 -8.00 1.71 -27.04
C ASN A 187 -9.37 1.31 -26.46
N ASP A 188 -9.69 0.01 -26.44
CA ASP A 188 -10.95 -0.51 -25.90
C ASP A 188 -10.83 -0.76 -24.40
N VAL A 189 -11.07 0.29 -23.61
CA VAL A 189 -10.94 0.28 -22.15
C VAL A 189 -12.28 0.62 -21.51
N SER A 190 -12.91 -0.38 -20.89
CA SER A 190 -14.12 -0.15 -20.10
C SER A 190 -13.75 0.15 -18.64
N VAL A 191 -14.34 1.20 -18.06
CA VAL A 191 -14.25 1.48 -16.63
C VAL A 191 -15.40 0.79 -15.93
N ALA A 192 -15.10 0.04 -14.89
CA ALA A 192 -16.09 -0.64 -14.06
C ALA A 192 -15.83 -0.34 -12.58
N GLU A 193 -16.88 -0.33 -11.76
CA GLU A 193 -16.68 -0.37 -10.31
C GLU A 193 -16.22 -1.76 -9.88
N ALA A 194 -15.34 -1.81 -8.87
CA ALA A 194 -14.89 -3.06 -8.27
C ALA A 194 -16.01 -3.72 -7.43
N THR A 195 -16.96 -4.39 -8.10
CA THR A 195 -18.07 -5.09 -7.45
C THR A 195 -17.78 -6.56 -7.15
N GLY A 196 -18.38 -7.07 -6.06
CA GLY A 196 -18.40 -8.50 -5.70
C GLY A 196 -17.54 -8.91 -4.49
N PRO A 197 -17.53 -10.22 -4.13
CA PRO A 197 -16.82 -10.71 -2.93
C PRO A 197 -15.31 -10.48 -2.96
N ARG A 198 -14.72 -10.35 -4.16
CA ARG A 198 -13.29 -10.06 -4.35
C ARG A 198 -12.90 -8.66 -3.90
N SER A 199 -13.84 -7.71 -3.82
CA SER A 199 -13.59 -6.35 -3.31
C SER A 199 -13.90 -6.20 -1.82
N TRP A 200 -14.37 -7.25 -1.13
CA TRP A 200 -14.61 -7.18 0.32
C TRP A 200 -13.36 -6.81 1.14
N PRO A 201 -12.17 -7.41 0.91
CA PRO A 201 -10.98 -7.00 1.65
C PRO A 201 -10.58 -5.54 1.38
N LEU A 202 -10.83 -5.03 0.16
CA LEU A 202 -10.60 -3.62 -0.18
C LEU A 202 -11.53 -2.69 0.60
N ARG A 203 -12.80 -3.07 0.75
CA ARG A 203 -13.80 -2.27 1.45
C ARG A 203 -13.53 -2.15 2.95
N THR A 204 -13.11 -3.25 3.59
CA THR A 204 -12.78 -3.25 5.03
C THR A 204 -11.50 -2.47 5.31
N VAL A 205 -10.51 -2.58 4.43
CA VAL A 205 -9.30 -1.75 4.44
C VAL A 205 -9.65 -0.27 4.27
N GLY A 206 -10.50 0.09 3.31
CA GLY A 206 -10.87 1.48 3.04
C GLY A 206 -11.54 2.18 4.23
N PHE A 207 -12.27 1.44 5.09
CA PHE A 207 -12.79 2.00 6.34
C PHE A 207 -11.68 2.35 7.32
N ALA A 208 -10.76 1.40 7.59
CA ALA A 208 -9.64 1.62 8.49
C ALA A 208 -8.73 2.74 7.97
N SER A 209 -8.51 2.80 6.66
CA SER A 209 -7.66 3.82 6.05
C SER A 209 -8.24 5.22 6.20
N ARG A 210 -9.54 5.40 5.90
CA ARG A 210 -10.24 6.68 6.05
C ARG A 210 -10.26 7.22 7.49
N HIS A 211 -10.26 6.34 8.48
CA HIS A 211 -10.44 6.74 9.89
C HIS A 211 -9.16 6.69 10.73
N LEU A 212 -8.12 5.95 10.31
CA LEU A 212 -6.86 5.81 11.07
C LEU A 212 -5.61 6.25 10.33
N LEU A 213 -5.57 6.16 9.00
CA LEU A 213 -4.33 6.30 8.22
C LEU A 213 -4.24 7.60 7.41
N GLY A 214 -5.27 8.45 7.47
CA GLY A 214 -5.25 9.77 6.83
C GLY A 214 -5.05 9.72 5.31
N ALA A 215 -4.56 10.82 4.75
CA ALA A 215 -4.49 11.11 3.30
C ALA A 215 -3.61 10.15 2.47
N VAL A 216 -2.90 9.20 3.09
CA VAL A 216 -1.98 8.26 2.42
C VAL A 216 -2.72 7.24 1.52
N VAL A 217 -4.04 7.07 1.70
CA VAL A 217 -4.85 6.15 0.90
C VAL A 217 -6.17 6.84 0.54
N ARG A 218 -6.10 7.82 -0.36
CA ARG A 218 -7.30 8.37 -1.02
C ARG A 218 -7.77 7.43 -2.14
N GLY A 219 -9.08 7.40 -2.36
CA GLY A 219 -9.74 6.77 -3.51
C GLY A 219 -10.20 5.32 -3.30
N GLU A 220 -11.42 5.01 -3.76
CA GLU A 220 -11.78 3.63 -4.09
C GLU A 220 -11.07 3.28 -5.40
N PRO A 221 -10.42 2.11 -5.54
CA PRO A 221 -9.65 1.80 -6.73
C PRO A 221 -10.52 1.81 -7.98
N MET A 222 -10.06 2.52 -9.00
CA MET A 222 -10.70 2.51 -10.31
C MET A 222 -10.29 1.24 -11.04
N ARG A 223 -11.27 0.49 -11.54
CA ARG A 223 -11.01 -0.74 -12.29
C ARG A 223 -11.20 -0.50 -13.78
N LEU A 224 -10.12 -0.64 -14.53
CA LEU A 224 -10.12 -0.62 -15.98
C LEU A 224 -9.98 -2.04 -16.51
N ARG A 225 -10.81 -2.39 -17.49
CA ARG A 225 -10.76 -3.67 -18.17
C ARG A 225 -10.48 -3.47 -19.65
N ALA A 226 -9.49 -4.21 -20.16
CA ALA A 226 -9.11 -4.21 -21.57
C ALA A 226 -8.87 -5.65 -22.03
N GLY A 227 -9.87 -6.24 -22.69
CA GLY A 227 -9.85 -7.66 -23.05
C GLY A 227 -9.67 -8.58 -21.84
N ASP A 228 -8.54 -9.31 -21.81
CA ASP A 228 -8.17 -10.21 -20.72
C ASP A 228 -7.41 -9.52 -19.56
N LEU A 229 -7.06 -8.24 -19.72
CA LEU A 229 -6.40 -7.43 -18.70
C LEU A 229 -7.42 -6.83 -17.75
N ASP A 230 -7.05 -6.86 -16.48
CA ASP A 230 -7.76 -6.26 -15.36
C ASP A 230 -6.78 -5.34 -14.62
N ILE A 231 -7.01 -4.04 -14.69
CA ILE A 231 -6.12 -3.00 -14.18
C ILE A 231 -6.84 -2.29 -13.04
N LEU A 232 -6.23 -2.24 -11.86
CA LEU A 232 -6.75 -1.48 -10.72
C LEU A 232 -5.79 -0.34 -10.44
N ALA A 233 -6.26 0.88 -10.63
CA ALA A 233 -5.52 2.09 -10.33
C ALA A 233 -5.89 2.57 -8.92
N TYR A 234 -4.86 2.73 -8.08
CA TYR A 234 -4.91 3.29 -6.74
C TYR A 234 -4.10 4.59 -6.74
N ALA A 235 -4.35 5.49 -5.79
CA ALA A 235 -3.56 6.71 -5.62
C ALA A 235 -2.07 6.48 -5.35
N THR A 236 -1.68 5.26 -4.97
CA THR A 236 -0.30 4.86 -4.63
C THR A 236 0.29 3.82 -5.61
N ASN A 237 -0.50 3.21 -6.48
CA ASN A 237 0.01 2.21 -7.41
C ASN A 237 -1.01 1.87 -8.50
N VAL A 238 -0.52 1.31 -9.60
CA VAL A 238 -1.36 0.65 -10.60
C VAL A 238 -1.04 -0.84 -10.60
N SER A 239 -2.06 -1.67 -10.30
CA SER A 239 -1.95 -3.12 -10.37
C SER A 239 -2.51 -3.64 -11.70
N ILE A 240 -1.77 -4.52 -12.36
CA ILE A 240 -2.07 -5.04 -13.69
C ILE A 240 -2.16 -6.57 -13.59
N GLN A 241 -3.32 -7.12 -13.92
CA GLN A 241 -3.56 -8.55 -13.90
C GLN A 241 -3.97 -9.06 -15.29
N GLY A 242 -3.25 -10.04 -15.83
CA GLY A 242 -3.60 -10.62 -17.13
C GLY A 242 -2.60 -11.68 -17.60
N PRO A 243 -2.63 -12.05 -18.89
CA PRO A 243 -1.59 -12.87 -19.51
C PRO A 243 -0.20 -12.27 -19.27
N ARG A 244 0.82 -13.13 -19.14
CA ARG A 244 2.18 -12.70 -18.75
C ARG A 244 2.74 -11.62 -19.68
N GLU A 245 2.66 -11.85 -21.00
CA GLU A 245 3.23 -10.94 -22.01
C GLU A 245 2.53 -9.59 -21.99
N ASP A 246 1.19 -9.59 -21.98
CA ASP A 246 0.39 -8.38 -21.94
C ASP A 246 0.61 -7.58 -20.66
N ALA A 247 0.66 -8.25 -19.50
CA ALA A 247 0.87 -7.58 -18.22
C ALA A 247 2.24 -6.87 -18.16
N TYR A 248 3.30 -7.49 -18.69
CA TYR A 248 4.62 -6.84 -18.75
C TYR A 248 4.68 -5.74 -19.81
N ARG A 249 3.99 -5.90 -20.94
CA ARG A 249 3.88 -4.88 -21.98
C ARG A 249 3.17 -3.63 -21.47
N VAL A 250 2.05 -3.81 -20.76
CA VAL A 250 1.33 -2.70 -20.09
C VAL A 250 2.21 -2.07 -19.02
N ARG A 251 2.88 -2.85 -18.16
CA ARG A 251 3.81 -2.29 -17.16
C ARG A 251 4.86 -1.39 -17.82
N ALA A 252 5.49 -1.87 -18.89
CA ALA A 252 6.50 -1.09 -19.61
C ALA A 252 5.92 0.15 -20.30
N ALA A 253 4.65 0.14 -20.71
CA ALA A 253 3.97 1.34 -21.21
C ALA A 253 3.73 2.35 -20.08
N MET A 254 3.18 1.89 -18.96
CA MET A 254 2.94 2.73 -17.77
C MET A 254 4.24 3.40 -17.31
N GLU A 255 5.31 2.64 -17.12
CA GLU A 255 6.60 3.18 -16.68
C GLU A 255 7.24 4.19 -17.66
N ARG A 256 6.89 4.13 -18.95
CA ARG A 256 7.37 5.09 -19.96
C ARG A 256 6.51 6.33 -20.04
N GLU A 257 5.20 6.17 -20.06
CA GLU A 257 4.22 7.22 -20.39
C GLU A 257 3.74 8.02 -19.17
N LEU A 258 3.91 7.47 -17.95
CA LEU A 258 3.62 8.18 -16.69
C LEU A 258 4.75 9.12 -16.28
N ALA A 259 5.92 9.05 -16.93
CA ALA A 259 6.99 10.01 -16.74
C ALA A 259 6.50 11.44 -17.06
N PHE A 260 6.78 12.39 -16.16
CA PHE A 260 6.40 13.80 -16.31
C PHE A 260 4.88 14.05 -16.45
N ARG A 261 4.04 13.08 -16.03
CA ARG A 261 2.61 13.32 -15.78
C ARG A 261 2.43 13.87 -14.37
N ASN A 262 1.19 14.14 -13.96
CA ASN A 262 0.91 14.68 -12.63
C ASN A 262 1.04 13.63 -11.50
N THR A 263 2.10 12.82 -11.57
CA THR A 263 2.31 11.62 -10.76
C THR A 263 3.79 11.46 -10.46
N TYR A 264 4.13 11.17 -9.21
CA TYR A 264 5.46 10.75 -8.79
C TYR A 264 5.64 9.26 -9.02
N LEU A 265 6.82 8.86 -9.48
CA LEU A 265 7.24 7.47 -9.57
C LEU A 265 8.12 7.06 -8.38
N THR A 266 8.51 8.02 -7.55
CA THR A 266 9.24 7.85 -6.29
C THR A 266 8.35 8.16 -5.07
N TRP A 267 8.85 7.81 -3.89
CA TRP A 267 8.04 7.73 -2.69
C TRP A 267 8.47 8.71 -1.60
N ASN A 268 9.78 8.84 -1.39
CA ASN A 268 10.30 9.72 -0.35
C ASN A 268 10.23 11.18 -0.81
N GLU A 269 9.88 12.09 0.10
CA GLU A 269 9.80 13.54 -0.17
C GLU A 269 11.07 14.08 -0.84
N GLU A 270 12.25 13.61 -0.41
CA GLU A 270 13.54 13.98 -1.03
C GLU A 270 13.63 13.51 -2.49
N SER A 271 13.16 12.31 -2.82
CA SER A 271 13.14 11.78 -4.19
C SER A 271 12.11 12.50 -5.05
N GLN A 272 10.94 12.80 -4.48
CA GLN A 272 9.87 13.54 -5.15
C GLN A 272 10.30 14.98 -5.47
N ALA A 273 11.08 15.61 -4.59
CA ALA A 273 11.69 16.91 -4.88
C ALA A 273 12.64 16.86 -6.09
N PHE A 274 13.38 15.76 -6.28
CA PHE A 274 14.17 15.58 -7.50
C PHE A 274 13.31 15.35 -8.75
N GLU A 275 12.19 14.62 -8.63
CA GLU A 275 11.22 14.53 -9.74
C GLU A 275 10.62 15.90 -10.09
N ASP A 276 10.35 16.75 -9.11
CA ASP A 276 9.89 18.13 -9.31
C ASP A 276 10.93 18.97 -10.05
N ASP A 277 12.20 18.85 -9.67
CA ASP A 277 13.30 19.51 -10.36
C ASP A 277 13.36 19.06 -11.82
N LEU A 278 13.31 17.75 -12.08
CA LEU A 278 13.33 17.19 -13.43
C LEU A 278 12.10 17.60 -14.26
N GLN A 279 10.91 17.65 -13.63
CA GLN A 279 9.68 18.08 -14.30
C GLN A 279 9.72 19.56 -14.66
N ARG A 280 10.19 20.42 -13.75
CA ARG A 280 10.39 21.84 -14.06
C ARG A 280 11.35 22.05 -15.22
N LEU A 281 12.44 21.27 -15.27
CA LEU A 281 13.36 21.30 -16.40
C LEU A 281 12.69 20.84 -17.70
N HIS A 282 11.87 19.79 -17.67
CA HIS A 282 11.09 19.34 -18.82
C HIS A 282 10.15 20.42 -19.37
N GLU A 283 9.44 21.13 -18.48
CA GLU A 283 8.50 22.19 -18.84
C GLU A 283 9.21 23.45 -19.36
N SER A 284 10.37 23.80 -18.80
CA SER A 284 11.17 24.95 -19.22
C SER A 284 12.08 24.71 -20.43
N ALA A 285 12.16 23.46 -20.92
CA ALA A 285 13.07 23.08 -21.98
C ALA A 285 12.68 23.72 -23.32
N ASN A 286 13.35 24.83 -23.65
CA ASN A 286 13.13 25.62 -24.86
C ASN A 286 14.01 25.20 -26.05
N GLY A 287 14.46 23.94 -26.10
CA GLY A 287 15.34 23.42 -27.17
C GLY A 287 16.83 23.75 -27.03
N ASP A 288 17.23 24.56 -26.05
CA ASP A 288 18.65 24.74 -25.71
C ASP A 288 19.19 23.51 -24.95
N VAL A 289 19.83 22.61 -25.70
CA VAL A 289 20.38 21.36 -25.15
C VAL A 289 21.48 21.62 -24.14
N GLU A 290 22.32 22.63 -24.37
CA GLU A 290 23.51 22.85 -23.55
C GLU A 290 23.13 23.47 -22.20
N ALA A 291 22.20 24.42 -22.22
CA ALA A 291 21.63 24.96 -20.99
C ALA A 291 20.90 23.86 -20.18
N LEU A 292 20.11 23.01 -20.85
CA LEU A 292 19.42 21.90 -20.19
C LEU A 292 20.41 20.90 -19.59
N ARG A 293 21.47 20.55 -20.33
CA ARG A 293 22.50 19.62 -19.86
C ARG A 293 23.19 20.14 -18.60
N SER A 294 23.54 21.42 -18.57
CA SER A 294 24.14 22.06 -17.40
C SER A 294 23.23 22.01 -16.18
N GLU A 295 21.93 22.28 -16.35
CA GLU A 295 20.96 22.18 -15.24
C GLU A 295 20.72 20.72 -14.81
N LEU A 296 20.68 19.77 -15.75
CA LEU A 296 20.57 18.34 -15.43
C LEU A 296 21.76 17.83 -14.64
N ASP A 297 22.98 18.26 -14.97
CA ASP A 297 24.18 17.87 -14.25
C ASP A 297 24.16 18.40 -12.81
N LYS A 298 23.66 19.63 -12.57
CA LYS A 298 23.45 20.15 -11.20
C LYS A 298 22.45 19.33 -10.39
N VAL A 299 21.37 18.87 -11.02
CA VAL A 299 20.40 17.97 -10.36
C VAL A 299 21.06 16.62 -10.07
N GLN A 300 21.83 16.08 -11.01
CA GLN A 300 22.55 14.82 -10.82
C GLN A 300 23.54 14.87 -9.65
N GLU A 301 24.32 15.95 -9.52
CA GLU A 301 25.27 16.11 -8.41
C GLU A 301 24.56 16.01 -7.05
N ARG A 302 23.34 16.55 -6.95
CA ARG A 302 22.52 16.43 -5.73
C ARG A 302 21.98 15.02 -5.53
N ILE A 303 21.56 14.34 -6.60
CA ILE A 303 21.10 12.95 -6.57
C ILE A 303 22.22 12.00 -6.13
N ASP A 304 23.45 12.22 -6.58
CA ASP A 304 24.61 11.34 -6.32
C ASP A 304 25.03 11.30 -4.85
N VAL A 305 24.76 12.37 -4.09
CA VAL A 305 25.07 12.47 -2.66
C VAL A 305 23.87 12.19 -1.77
N ALA A 306 22.67 12.05 -2.34
CA ALA A 306 21.46 11.77 -1.60
C ALA A 306 21.42 10.31 -1.11
N SER A 307 20.79 10.08 0.04
CA SER A 307 20.67 8.74 0.64
C SER A 307 19.53 7.94 0.00
N LEU A 308 19.62 7.73 -1.31
CA LEU A 308 18.60 7.05 -2.11
C LEU A 308 18.78 5.54 -2.09
N ASN A 309 17.66 4.81 -2.12
CA ASN A 309 17.71 3.38 -2.39
C ASN A 309 17.88 3.12 -3.90
N SER A 310 18.25 1.89 -4.27
CA SER A 310 18.52 1.56 -5.66
C SER A 310 17.31 1.71 -6.59
N GLU A 311 16.09 1.49 -6.10
CA GLU A 311 14.87 1.63 -6.92
C GLU A 311 14.59 3.09 -7.23
N GLU A 312 14.65 3.97 -6.22
CA GLU A 312 14.46 5.42 -6.37
C GLU A 312 15.52 6.03 -7.28
N TRP A 313 16.79 5.64 -7.10
CA TRP A 313 17.87 6.09 -7.98
C TRP A 313 17.64 5.68 -9.43
N ASN A 314 17.21 4.44 -9.68
CA ASN A 314 16.92 3.96 -11.04
C ASN A 314 15.77 4.73 -11.70
N VAL A 315 14.74 5.10 -10.92
CA VAL A 315 13.63 5.92 -11.42
C VAL A 315 14.13 7.30 -11.83
N LEU A 316 14.85 8.00 -10.95
CA LEU A 316 15.37 9.35 -11.24
C LEU A 316 16.34 9.34 -12.43
N TYR A 317 17.22 8.35 -12.48
CA TYR A 317 18.15 8.17 -13.60
C TYR A 317 17.40 7.95 -14.92
N ARG A 318 16.34 7.14 -14.92
CA ARG A 318 15.50 6.93 -16.11
C ARG A 318 14.80 8.22 -16.55
N LEU A 319 14.22 8.98 -15.62
CA LEU A 319 13.54 10.24 -15.93
C LEU A 319 14.50 11.23 -16.58
N ARG A 320 15.72 11.37 -16.04
CA ARG A 320 16.78 12.17 -16.66
C ARG A 320 17.02 11.75 -18.12
N LEU A 321 17.23 10.45 -18.38
CA LEU A 321 17.49 9.97 -19.73
C LEU A 321 16.32 10.22 -20.69
N GLN A 322 15.07 10.10 -20.20
CA GLN A 322 13.88 10.40 -20.99
C GLN A 322 13.82 11.89 -21.36
N LEU A 323 14.15 12.78 -20.43
CA LEU A 323 14.22 14.22 -20.68
C LEU A 323 15.30 14.56 -21.73
N GLU A 324 16.51 14.01 -21.60
CA GLU A 324 17.58 14.20 -22.59
C GLU A 324 17.16 13.73 -23.99
N HIS A 325 16.50 12.56 -24.06
CA HIS A 325 16.01 12.00 -25.32
C HIS A 325 14.89 12.85 -25.94
N ASP A 326 13.92 13.31 -25.15
CA ASP A 326 12.81 14.12 -25.65
C ASP A 326 13.27 15.45 -26.22
N VAL A 327 14.23 16.11 -25.58
CA VAL A 327 14.80 17.37 -26.07
C VAL A 327 15.63 17.14 -27.33
N ALA A 328 16.44 16.08 -27.38
CA ALA A 328 17.17 15.71 -28.59
C ALA A 328 16.22 15.47 -29.77
N ARG A 329 15.08 14.81 -29.54
CA ARG A 329 14.06 14.57 -30.56
C ARG A 329 13.40 15.86 -31.03
N ARG A 330 12.95 16.73 -30.11
CA ARG A 330 12.34 18.04 -30.45
C ARG A 330 13.28 18.89 -31.32
N ASN A 331 14.58 18.89 -31.03
CA ASN A 331 15.56 19.62 -31.83
C ASN A 331 15.81 19.02 -33.21
N SER A 332 15.73 17.69 -33.35
CA SER A 332 15.82 17.04 -34.66
C SER A 332 14.59 17.30 -35.54
N GLU A 333 13.41 17.47 -34.94
CA GLU A 333 12.14 17.73 -35.65
C GLU A 333 11.95 19.23 -35.96
N GLY A 334 12.45 20.14 -35.12
CA GLY A 334 12.38 21.60 -35.32
C GLY A 334 13.47 22.21 -36.21
N GLY A 335 14.40 21.39 -36.71
CA GLY A 335 15.48 21.79 -37.62
C GLY A 335 15.20 21.53 -39.12
N GLN A 336 13.96 21.20 -39.49
CA GLN A 336 13.49 21.09 -40.89
C GLN A 336 12.71 22.34 -41.31
#